data_AF-A0AA37QZM1-F1
#
_entry.id   AF-A0AA37QZM1-F1
#
_cell.length_a   1.000
_cell.length_b   1.000
_cell.length_c   1.000
_cell.angle_alpha   90.00
_cell.angle_beta   90.00
_cell.angle_gamma   90.00
#
_symmetry.space_group_name_H-M   'P 1'
#
loop_
_entity.id
_entity.type
_entity.pdbx_description
1 polymer ?
#
loop_
_entity_poly.entity_id
_entity_poly.type
_entity_poly.pdbx_seq_one_letter_code
_entity_poly.pdbx_strand_id
1 'polypeptide(L)' 'MEGGPGTIVVIPAGVEHAWRNTGDGPARYVAIFTPGGIEGLLSVMAQTPPDALSELAARFGSAVTGPPIAE' A
#
# COMPACT_ATOMS: atom_id res chain seq x y z
N MET A 1 -2.72 3.42 -14.38
CA MET A 1 -4.02 4.12 -14.55
C MET A 1 -4.00 5.35 -13.65
N GLU A 2 -4.74 6.39 -14.00
CA GLU A 2 -4.95 7.57 -13.14
C GLU A 2 -6.38 7.57 -12.59
N GLY A 3 -6.57 8.08 -11.37
CA GLY A 3 -7.87 8.16 -10.72
C GLY A 3 -8.00 9.44 -9.90
N GLY A 4 -9.11 10.16 -10.08
CA GLY A 4 -9.46 11.37 -9.33
C GLY A 4 -10.47 11.11 -8.20
N PRO A 5 -10.96 12.16 -7.53
CA PRO A 5 -11.98 12.05 -6.48
C PRO A 5 -13.19 11.21 -6.94
N GLY A 6 -13.62 10.26 -6.09
CA GLY A 6 -14.72 9.35 -6.38
C GLY A 6 -14.35 8.09 -7.18
N THR A 7 -13.09 7.96 -7.62
CA THR A 7 -12.62 6.73 -8.28
C THR A 7 -12.56 5.57 -7.29
N ILE A 8 -13.07 4.40 -7.69
CA ILE A 8 -12.95 3.15 -6.94
C ILE A 8 -12.04 2.21 -7.72
N VAL A 9 -11.03 1.66 -7.03
CA VAL A 9 -10.13 0.63 -7.57
C VAL A 9 -10.32 -0.64 -6.75
N VAL A 10 -10.61 -1.76 -7.41
CA VAL A 10 -10.74 -3.07 -6.78
C VAL A 10 -9.52 -3.90 -7.13
N ILE A 11 -8.81 -4.37 -6.11
CA ILE A 11 -7.59 -5.18 -6.27
C ILE A 11 -7.88 -6.58 -5.71
N PRO A 12 -7.90 -7.62 -6.55
CA PRO A 12 -8.05 -8.99 -6.09
C PRO A 12 -6.85 -9.45 -5.23
N ALA A 13 -7.09 -10.43 -4.36
CA ALA A 13 -6.02 -11.04 -3.57
C ALA A 13 -4.91 -11.61 -4.47
N GLY A 14 -3.65 -11.37 -4.08
CA GLY A 14 -2.47 -11.84 -4.81
C GLY A 14 -2.08 -11.00 -6.03
N VAL A 15 -2.82 -9.94 -6.36
CA VAL A 15 -2.46 -9.02 -7.44
C VAL A 15 -1.50 -7.94 -6.94
N GLU A 16 -0.32 -7.88 -7.53
CA GLU A 16 0.66 -6.82 -7.26
C GLU A 16 0.11 -5.45 -7.67
N HIS A 17 0.28 -4.46 -6.81
CA HIS A 17 -0.25 -3.12 -7.02
C HIS A 17 0.55 -2.08 -6.23
N ALA A 18 0.56 -0.85 -6.74
CA ALA A 18 1.10 0.32 -6.09
C ALA A 18 0.40 1.59 -6.64
N TRP A 19 0.40 2.66 -5.86
CA TRP A 19 -0.10 3.96 -6.30
C TRP A 19 0.73 5.10 -5.71
N ARG A 20 0.68 6.23 -6.39
CA ARG A 20 1.36 7.47 -6.03
C ARG A 20 0.38 8.62 -6.13
N ASN A 21 0.52 9.59 -5.22
CA ASN A 21 -0.14 10.87 -5.35
C ASN A 21 0.63 11.76 -6.34
N THR A 22 0.05 12.08 -7.49
CA THR A 22 0.65 12.96 -8.51
C THR A 22 0.21 14.43 -8.40
N GLY A 23 -0.69 14.76 -7.46
CA GLY A 23 -1.15 16.13 -7.25
C GLY A 23 -0.29 16.92 -6.26
N ASP A 24 -0.44 18.24 -6.27
CA ASP A 24 0.36 19.18 -5.45
C ASP A 24 -0.06 19.22 -3.96
N GLY A 25 -1.10 18.48 -3.57
CA GLY A 25 -1.65 18.47 -2.22
C GLY A 25 -1.94 17.06 -1.70
N PRO A 26 -2.29 16.90 -0.42
CA PRO A 26 -2.52 15.59 0.17
C PRO A 26 -3.74 14.88 -0.42
N ALA A 27 -3.55 13.64 -0.86
CA ALA A 27 -4.64 12.74 -1.21
C ALA A 27 -5.34 12.20 0.05
N ARG A 28 -6.67 12.10 0.00
CA ARG A 28 -7.49 11.40 1.02
C ARG A 28 -8.26 10.29 0.34
N TYR A 29 -8.13 9.08 0.86
CA TYR A 29 -8.84 7.91 0.37
C TYR A 29 -9.09 6.94 1.53
N VAL A 30 -10.00 6.00 1.29
CA VAL A 30 -10.30 4.90 2.21
C VAL A 30 -9.83 3.62 1.54
N ALA A 31 -8.98 2.86 2.24
CA ALA A 31 -8.59 1.51 1.83
C ALA A 31 -9.34 0.50 2.70
N ILE A 32 -9.92 -0.52 2.04
CA ILE A 32 -10.65 -1.60 2.71
C ILE A 32 -9.94 -2.90 2.36
N PHE A 33 -9.57 -3.67 3.37
CA PHE A 33 -8.87 -4.95 3.22
C PHE A 33 -9.75 -6.09 3.71
N THR A 34 -9.73 -7.21 2.99
CA THR A 34 -10.41 -8.44 3.41
C THR A 34 -9.61 -9.66 2.96
N PRO A 35 -9.31 -10.62 3.87
CA PRO A 35 -9.47 -10.53 5.33
C PRO A 35 -8.64 -9.37 5.93
N GLY A 36 -8.99 -8.93 7.15
CA GLY A 36 -8.23 -7.88 7.86
C GLY A 36 -6.89 -8.39 8.40
N GLY A 37 -6.15 -7.52 9.10
CA GLY A 37 -4.86 -7.82 9.75
C GLY A 37 -3.73 -6.89 9.32
N ILE A 38 -3.84 -6.26 8.14
CA ILE A 38 -2.84 -5.34 7.60
C ILE A 38 -2.72 -4.03 8.40
N GLU A 39 -3.72 -3.69 9.22
CA GLU A 39 -3.73 -2.51 10.08
C GLU A 39 -2.54 -2.51 11.05
N GLY A 40 -2.11 -3.70 11.50
CA GLY A 40 -0.91 -3.85 12.31
C GLY A 40 0.38 -3.49 11.55
N LEU A 41 0.47 -3.85 10.27
CA LEU A 41 1.58 -3.44 9.39
C LEU A 41 1.59 -1.93 9.21
N LEU A 42 0.45 -1.33 8.87
CA LEU A 42 0.32 0.11 8.59
C LEU A 42 0.72 0.97 9.81
N SER A 43 0.50 0.48 11.02
CA SER A 43 0.80 1.19 12.26
C SER A 43 2.31 1.33 12.54
N VAL A 44 3.15 0.47 11.96
CA VAL A 44 4.60 0.42 12.25
C VAL A 44 5.48 0.57 11.00
N MET A 45 4.90 0.47 9.80
CA MET A 45 5.69 0.51 8.56
C MET A 45 6.42 1.83 8.36
N ALA A 46 5.86 2.96 8.79
CA ALA A 46 6.44 4.28 8.59
C ALA A 46 7.74 4.48 9.38
N GLN A 47 7.92 3.75 10.48
CA GLN A 47 9.11 3.77 11.32
C GLN A 47 10.10 2.64 10.97
N THR A 48 9.76 1.81 9.99
CA THR A 48 10.56 0.63 9.62
C THR A 48 11.54 0.99 8.50
N PRO A 49 12.85 0.71 8.67
CA PRO A 49 13.84 0.89 7.61
C PRO A 49 13.46 0.14 6.33
N PRO A 50 13.73 0.68 5.13
CA PRO A 50 13.32 0.06 3.87
C PRO A 50 13.80 -1.38 3.67
N ASP A 51 14.99 -1.72 4.15
CA ASP A 51 15.59 -3.06 4.07
C ASP A 51 14.91 -4.08 5.02
N ALA A 52 14.19 -3.63 6.04
CA ALA A 52 13.44 -4.47 6.98
C ALA A 52 11.95 -4.62 6.61
N LEU A 53 11.43 -3.83 5.65
CA LEU A 53 10.01 -3.81 5.31
C LEU A 53 9.49 -5.16 4.80
N SER A 54 10.28 -5.88 3.99
CA SER A 54 9.88 -7.17 3.44
C SER A 54 9.65 -8.22 4.53
N GLU A 55 10.53 -8.28 5.53
CA GLU A 55 10.39 -9.21 6.66
C GLU A 55 9.19 -8.83 7.52
N LEU A 56 9.00 -7.54 7.79
CA LEU A 56 7.85 -7.05 8.54
C LEU A 56 6.53 -7.38 7.83
N ALA A 57 6.41 -7.08 6.53
CA ALA A 57 5.21 -7.32 5.74
C ALA A 57 4.79 -8.80 5.75
N ALA A 58 5.76 -9.72 5.67
CA ALA A 58 5.50 -11.15 5.70
C ALA A 58 4.79 -11.61 6.98
N ARG A 59 5.07 -10.97 8.13
CA ARG A 59 4.40 -11.27 9.42
C ARG A 59 2.90 -10.93 9.41
N PHE A 60 2.47 -10.09 8.47
CA PHE A 60 1.08 -9.68 8.29
C PHE A 60 0.47 -10.25 7.00
N GLY A 61 1.05 -11.32 6.43
CA GLY A 61 0.55 -11.96 5.21
C GLY A 61 0.64 -11.08 3.96
N SER A 62 1.50 -10.06 3.97
CA SER A 62 1.73 -9.14 2.85
C SER A 62 3.12 -9.35 2.26
N ALA A 63 3.30 -8.98 0.99
CA ALA A 63 4.59 -9.05 0.30
C ALA A 63 4.93 -7.71 -0.34
N VAL A 64 6.20 -7.31 -0.26
CA VAL A 64 6.76 -6.18 -1.02
C VAL A 64 7.49 -6.76 -2.23
N THR A 65 7.04 -6.46 -3.45
CA THR A 65 7.45 -7.22 -4.66
C THR A 65 8.44 -6.50 -5.57
N GLY A 66 8.72 -5.22 -5.36
CA GLY A 66 9.59 -4.48 -6.27
C GLY A 66 10.26 -3.27 -5.64
N PRO A 67 11.15 -2.61 -6.40
CA PRO A 67 11.59 -1.26 -6.04
C PRO A 67 10.38 -0.31 -6.03
N PRO A 68 10.46 0.83 -5.32
CA PRO A 68 9.43 1.85 -5.36
C PRO A 68 9.08 2.25 -6.80
N ILE A 69 7.80 2.59 -7.03
CA ILE A 69 7.37 3.25 -8.27
C ILE A 69 8.20 4.52 -8.47
N ALA A 70 8.74 4.69 -9.67
CA ALA A 70 9.60 5.81 -10.01
C ALA A 70 8.90 7.17 -9.85
N GLU A 71 9.72 8.22 -9.65
CA GLU A 71 9.31 9.63 -9.74
C GLU A 71 8.87 10.05 -11.15
#